data_AF-A0A945WJW5-F1
#
_entry.id   AF-A0A945WJW5-F1
#
_cell.length_a   1.000
_cell.length_b   1.000
_cell.length_c   1.000
_cell.angle_alpha   90.00
_cell.angle_beta   90.00
_cell.angle_gamma   90.00
#
_symmetry.space_group_name_H-M   'P 1'
#
loop_
_entity.id
_entity.type
_entity.pdbx_description
1 polymer ?
#
loop_
_entity_poly.entity_id
_entity_poly.type
_entity_poly.pdbx_seq_one_letter_code
_entity_poly.pdbx_strand_id
1 'polypeptide(L)'
;MNISANISKHLLEVHFGGNWTASNMKDQLLDVSWDEAKTQVHGLNNIATLTYHIHYYVEIATKVLEGGPVEGNDVPITSMARGIEIDIRQMLEETDLPEPMKPVGDFKILY
;
A
#
# COMPACT_ATOMS: atom_id res chain seq x y z
N MET A 1 23.86 -5.81 -17.75
CA MET A 1 23.44 -4.53 -17.12
C MET A 1 22.06 -4.76 -16.52
N ASN A 2 21.90 -4.61 -15.20
CA ASN A 2 20.71 -5.09 -14.47
C ASN A 2 19.79 -3.92 -14.10
N ILE A 3 19.34 -3.17 -15.13
CA ILE A 3 18.64 -1.88 -14.95
C ILE A 3 17.34 -2.06 -14.18
N SER A 4 16.52 -3.05 -14.55
CA SER A 4 15.22 -3.27 -13.90
C SER A 4 15.37 -3.61 -12.41
N ALA A 5 16.36 -4.43 -12.05
CA ALA A 5 16.69 -4.74 -10.66
C ALA A 5 17.11 -3.50 -9.85
N ASN A 6 17.90 -2.60 -10.45
CA ASN A 6 18.31 -1.36 -9.81
C ASN A 6 17.12 -0.38 -9.61
N ILE A 7 16.19 -0.32 -10.58
CA ILE A 7 14.97 0.50 -10.46
C ILE A 7 14.06 -0.06 -9.37
N SER A 8 13.82 -1.38 -9.33
CA SER A 8 13.05 -2.05 -8.27
C SER A 8 13.62 -1.71 -6.89
N LYS A 9 14.93 -1.86 -6.71
CA LYS A 9 15.63 -1.51 -5.47
C LYS A 9 15.36 -0.07 -5.05
N HIS A 10 15.56 0.91 -5.94
CA HIS A 10 15.37 2.31 -5.59
C HIS A 10 13.91 2.66 -5.28
N LEU A 11 12.95 2.01 -5.95
CA LEU A 11 11.53 2.18 -5.67
C LEU A 11 11.18 1.69 -4.25
N LEU A 12 11.71 0.54 -3.85
CA LEU A 12 11.55 0.01 -2.49
C LEU A 12 12.21 0.92 -1.45
N GLU A 13 13.41 1.44 -1.72
CA GLU A 13 14.11 2.35 -0.82
C GLU A 13 13.33 3.67 -0.60
N VAL A 14 12.60 4.17 -1.61
CA VAL A 14 11.69 5.33 -1.47
C VAL A 14 10.52 5.03 -0.54
N HIS A 15 10.03 3.80 -0.51
CA HIS A 15 8.91 3.42 0.35
C HIS A 15 9.33 3.08 1.78
N PHE A 16 10.41 2.31 1.94
CA PHE A 16 10.80 1.71 3.21
C PHE A 16 12.04 2.35 3.85
N GLY A 17 12.68 3.29 3.17
CA GLY A 17 13.88 3.99 3.66
C GLY A 17 15.20 3.45 3.10
N GLY A 18 16.31 4.05 3.53
CA GLY A 18 17.65 3.75 3.00
C GLY A 18 17.96 4.41 1.64
N ASN A 19 17.07 5.25 1.12
CA ASN A 19 17.27 5.99 -0.14
C ASN A 19 18.17 7.23 0.03
N TRP A 20 18.65 7.76 -1.11
CA TRP A 20 19.42 9.02 -1.19
C TRP A 20 18.61 10.24 -0.74
N THR A 21 17.28 10.23 -0.92
CA THR A 21 16.42 11.41 -0.73
C THR A 21 16.14 11.76 0.73
N ALA A 22 16.62 10.95 1.70
CA ALA A 22 16.43 11.14 3.14
C ALA A 22 14.95 11.27 3.58
N SER A 23 14.02 10.83 2.73
CA SER A 23 12.57 10.85 2.95
C SER A 23 11.99 9.56 2.40
N ASN A 24 11.11 8.91 3.16
CA ASN A 24 10.42 7.69 2.73
C ASN A 24 9.05 7.59 3.40
N MET A 25 8.13 6.84 2.77
CA MET A 25 6.76 6.69 3.27
C MET A 25 6.70 6.15 4.69
N LYS A 26 7.53 5.15 5.03
CA LYS A 26 7.56 4.57 6.38
C LYS A 26 7.82 5.64 7.43
N ASP A 27 8.90 6.41 7.29
CA ASP A 27 9.29 7.44 8.26
C ASP A 27 8.27 8.59 8.35
N GLN A 28 7.63 8.96 7.23
CA GLN A 28 6.59 10.00 7.21
C GLN A 28 5.28 9.58 7.87
N LEU A 29 5.09 8.29 8.12
CA LEU A 29 3.87 7.75 8.73
C LEU A 29 4.07 7.30 10.18
N LEU A 30 5.30 7.39 10.72
CA LEU A 30 5.62 6.92 12.08
C LEU A 30 4.88 7.66 13.19
N ASP A 31 4.57 8.94 12.98
CA ASP A 31 3.89 9.80 13.95
C ASP A 31 2.40 10.00 13.65
N VAL A 32 1.86 9.31 12.64
CA VAL A 32 0.45 9.36 12.28
C VAL A 32 -0.30 8.24 13.00
N SER A 33 -1.23 8.60 13.89
CA SER A 33 -2.08 7.61 14.55
C SER A 33 -3.11 7.00 13.59
N TRP A 34 -3.64 5.82 13.94
CA TRP A 34 -4.66 5.14 13.12
C TRP A 34 -5.93 5.97 12.92
N ASP A 35 -6.35 6.71 13.93
CA ASP A 35 -7.54 7.57 13.86
C ASP A 35 -7.29 8.78 12.94
N GLU A 36 -6.10 9.39 13.01
CA GLU A 36 -5.69 10.42 12.06
C GLU A 36 -5.62 9.88 10.64
N ALA A 37 -5.04 8.69 10.46
CA ALA A 37 -4.87 8.07 9.17
C ALA A 37 -6.20 7.80 8.44
N LYS A 38 -7.25 7.46 9.20
CA LYS A 38 -8.60 7.21 8.67
C LYS A 38 -9.49 8.45 8.59
N THR A 39 -9.08 9.57 9.20
CA THR A 39 -9.90 10.77 9.24
C THR A 39 -10.07 11.34 7.84
N GLN A 40 -11.34 11.48 7.42
CA GLN A 40 -11.69 12.03 6.11
C GLN A 40 -11.91 13.53 6.21
N VAL A 41 -11.18 14.32 5.43
CA VAL A 41 -11.31 15.78 5.39
C VAL A 41 -12.07 16.18 4.14
N HIS A 42 -13.22 16.83 4.29
CA HIS A 42 -14.06 17.35 3.19
C HIS A 42 -14.46 16.32 2.11
N GLY A 43 -14.60 15.04 2.47
CA GLY A 43 -14.96 14.01 1.50
C GLY A 43 -13.80 13.50 0.65
N LEU A 44 -12.57 13.95 0.90
CA LEU A 44 -11.36 13.51 0.20
C LEU A 44 -10.84 12.19 0.76
N ASN A 45 -10.09 11.42 -0.02
CA ASN A 45 -9.42 10.21 0.46
C ASN A 45 -8.54 10.52 1.69
N ASN A 46 -8.63 9.66 2.71
CA ASN A 46 -7.82 9.78 3.92
C ASN A 46 -6.38 9.28 3.68
N ILE A 47 -5.48 9.53 4.65
CA ILE A 47 -4.06 9.18 4.55
C ILE A 47 -3.89 7.68 4.32
N ALA A 48 -4.61 6.83 5.07
CA ALA A 48 -4.53 5.38 4.93
C ALA A 48 -4.88 4.93 3.50
N THR A 49 -5.95 5.48 2.95
CA THR A 49 -6.43 5.22 1.59
C THR A 49 -5.36 5.56 0.54
N LEU A 50 -4.76 6.74 0.65
CA LEU A 50 -3.74 7.21 -0.30
C LEU A 50 -2.43 6.40 -0.17
N THR A 51 -1.95 6.16 1.06
CA THR A 51 -0.74 5.39 1.32
C THR A 51 -0.83 4.00 0.67
N TYR A 52 -1.96 3.31 0.83
CA TYR A 52 -2.15 2.01 0.22
C TYR A 52 -2.25 2.08 -1.30
N HIS A 53 -2.96 3.06 -1.85
CA HIS A 53 -3.06 3.20 -3.30
C HIS A 53 -1.67 3.28 -3.94
N ILE A 54 -0.77 4.04 -3.31
CA ILE A 54 0.62 4.13 -3.76
C ILE A 54 1.33 2.78 -3.56
N HIS A 55 1.18 2.14 -2.40
CA HIS A 55 1.79 0.84 -2.12
C HIS A 55 1.39 -0.24 -3.14
N TYR A 56 0.10 -0.36 -3.46
CA TYR A 56 -0.44 -1.31 -4.42
C TYR A 56 0.26 -1.21 -5.79
N TYR A 57 0.37 0.01 -6.34
CA TYR A 57 1.05 0.19 -7.63
C TYR A 57 2.55 -0.06 -7.55
N VAL A 58 3.18 0.32 -6.43
CA VAL A 58 4.60 0.04 -6.21
C VAL A 58 4.88 -1.45 -6.14
N GLU A 59 4.03 -2.23 -5.46
CA GLU A 59 4.16 -3.69 -5.40
C GLU A 59 4.06 -4.32 -6.80
N ILE A 60 3.05 -3.92 -7.59
CA ILE A 60 2.87 -4.42 -8.96
C ILE A 60 4.04 -4.01 -9.85
N ALA A 61 4.43 -2.74 -9.81
CA ALA A 61 5.56 -2.25 -10.59
C ALA A 61 6.86 -2.99 -10.22
N THR A 62 7.09 -3.24 -8.93
CA THR A 62 8.25 -3.99 -8.43
C THR A 62 8.27 -5.41 -9.00
N LYS A 63 7.16 -6.16 -8.92
CA LYS A 63 7.07 -7.52 -9.48
C LYS A 63 7.36 -7.55 -10.98
N VAL A 64 6.87 -6.58 -11.74
CA VAL A 64 7.12 -6.47 -13.18
C VAL A 64 8.58 -6.14 -13.46
N LEU A 65 9.18 -5.22 -12.70
CA LEU A 65 10.60 -4.86 -12.82
C LEU A 65 11.53 -6.03 -12.46
N GLU A 66 11.09 -6.96 -11.63
CA GLU A 66 11.79 -8.21 -11.30
C GLU A 66 11.63 -9.31 -12.36
N GLY A 67 10.83 -9.07 -13.41
CA GLY A 67 10.61 -9.99 -14.53
C GLY A 67 9.35 -10.84 -14.39
N GLY A 68 8.48 -10.54 -13.42
CA GLY A 68 7.15 -11.14 -13.29
C GLY A 68 6.14 -10.60 -14.31
N PRO A 69 4.97 -11.26 -14.46
CA PRO A 69 3.89 -10.78 -15.31
C PRO A 69 3.20 -9.54 -14.74
N VAL A 70 2.53 -8.78 -15.60
CA VAL A 70 1.67 -7.66 -15.18
C VAL A 70 0.33 -8.22 -14.69
N GLU A 71 0.16 -8.32 -13.37
CA GLU A 71 -1.06 -8.80 -12.71
C GLU A 71 -1.69 -7.71 -11.83
N GLY A 72 -1.93 -6.52 -12.43
CA GLY A 72 -2.62 -5.40 -11.79
C GLY A 72 -4.02 -5.19 -12.38
N ASN A 73 -4.98 -4.79 -11.54
CA ASN A 73 -6.33 -4.42 -11.97
C ASN A 73 -6.67 -3.04 -11.40
N ASP A 74 -7.38 -2.22 -12.18
CA ASP A 74 -7.90 -0.95 -11.68
C ASP A 74 -9.15 -1.24 -10.83
N VAL A 75 -8.97 -1.28 -9.50
CA VAL A 75 -10.02 -1.61 -8.54
C VAL A 75 -10.42 -0.35 -7.77
N PRO A 76 -11.73 -0.09 -7.56
CA PRO A 76 -12.16 1.03 -6.73
C PRO A 76 -11.54 0.94 -5.33
N ILE A 77 -10.98 2.04 -4.85
CA ILE A 77 -10.25 2.07 -3.57
C ILE A 77 -11.09 1.61 -2.37
N THR A 78 -12.41 1.83 -2.45
CA THR A 78 -13.40 1.37 -1.46
C THR A 78 -13.45 -0.14 -1.34
N SER A 79 -13.24 -0.88 -2.44
CA SER A 79 -13.21 -2.35 -2.43
C SER A 79 -11.95 -2.92 -1.78
N MET A 80 -10.92 -2.09 -1.58
CA MET A 80 -9.64 -2.48 -1.00
C MET A 80 -9.49 -2.08 0.47
N ALA A 81 -10.39 -1.23 1.00
CA ALA A 81 -10.27 -0.56 2.31
C ALA A 81 -9.91 -1.47 3.50
N ARG A 82 -10.32 -2.74 3.52
CA ARG A 82 -9.90 -3.69 4.57
C ARG A 82 -8.49 -4.21 4.38
N GLY A 83 -8.07 -4.46 3.14
CA GLY A 83 -6.68 -4.77 2.82
C GLY A 83 -5.75 -3.61 3.20
N ILE A 84 -6.18 -2.37 2.90
CA ILE A 84 -5.49 -1.12 3.32
C ILE A 84 -5.21 -1.14 4.82
N GLU A 85 -6.22 -1.47 5.63
CA GLU A 85 -6.08 -1.50 7.08
C GLU A 85 -5.13 -2.59 7.56
N ILE A 86 -5.17 -3.78 6.97
CA ILE A 86 -4.30 -4.89 7.36
C ILE A 86 -2.84 -4.56 7.01
N ASP A 87 -2.59 -4.10 5.79
CA ASP A 87 -1.24 -3.88 5.28
C ASP A 87 -0.54 -2.70 5.99
N ILE A 88 -1.27 -1.63 6.31
CA ILE A 88 -0.71 -0.51 7.07
C ILE A 88 -0.33 -0.96 8.48
N ARG A 89 -1.21 -1.70 9.15
CA ARG A 89 -0.93 -2.22 10.50
C ARG A 89 0.27 -3.17 10.49
N GLN A 90 0.38 -4.03 9.47
CA GLN A 90 1.55 -4.90 9.27
C GLN A 90 2.84 -4.10 9.03
N MET A 91 2.78 -3.05 8.20
CA MET A 91 3.93 -2.17 7.95
C MET A 91 4.42 -1.45 9.22
N LEU A 92 3.49 -1.16 10.15
CA LEU A 92 3.76 -0.55 11.45
C LEU A 92 4.12 -1.58 12.54
N GLU A 93 4.29 -2.85 12.18
CA GLU A 93 4.61 -3.95 13.11
C GLU A 93 3.51 -4.18 14.19
N GLU A 94 2.26 -3.76 13.91
CA GLU A 94 1.12 -4.04 14.77
C GLU A 94 0.68 -5.52 14.65
N THR A 95 0.31 -6.12 15.78
CA THR A 95 -0.09 -7.53 15.86
C THR A 95 -1.61 -7.74 15.88
N ASP A 96 -2.38 -6.70 16.19
CA ASP A 96 -3.84 -6.72 16.21
C ASP A 96 -4.40 -6.32 14.84
N LEU A 97 -4.48 -7.32 13.94
CA LEU A 97 -4.96 -7.13 12.57
C LEU A 97 -6.44 -7.53 12.47
N PRO A 98 -7.30 -6.71 11.82
CA PRO A 98 -8.68 -7.10 11.58
C PRO A 98 -8.76 -8.24 10.56
N GLU A 99 -9.83 -9.05 10.63
CA GLU A 99 -10.01 -10.13 9.66
C GLU A 99 -10.13 -9.58 8.22
N PRO A 100 -9.54 -10.28 7.22
CA PRO A 100 -9.75 -9.97 5.81
C PRO A 100 -11.23 -10.00 5.45
N MET A 101 -11.65 -9.12 4.53
CA MET A 101 -13.01 -9.19 3.99
C MET A 101 -13.22 -10.53 3.29
N LYS A 102 -14.33 -11.19 3.62
CA LYS A 102 -14.75 -12.41 2.93
C LYS A 102 -15.53 -12.00 1.67
N PRO A 103 -15.24 -12.59 0.51
CA PRO A 103 -16.01 -12.31 -0.70
C PRO A 103 -17.49 -12.66 -0.48
N VAL A 104 -18.39 -11.72 -0.79
CA VAL A 104 -19.84 -11.88 -0.65
C VAL A 104 -20.49 -11.98 -2.03
N GLY A 105 -21.41 -12.93 -2.18
CA GLY A 105 -22.17 -13.17 -3.41
C GLY A 105 -21.42 -13.94 -4.51
N ASP A 106 -22.13 -14.25 -5.59
CA ASP A 106 -21.65 -15.11 -6.70
C ASP A 106 -20.45 -14.48 -7.46
N PHE A 107 -20.35 -13.15 -7.43
CA PHE A 107 -19.28 -12.40 -8.08
C PHE A 107 -18.04 -12.19 -7.20
N LYS A 108 -18.02 -12.76 -5.99
CA LYS A 108 -16.91 -12.66 -5.03
C LYS A 108 -16.44 -11.22 -4.78
N ILE A 109 -17.39 -10.30 -4.60
CA ILE A 109 -17.08 -8.89 -4.40
C ILE A 109 -16.79 -8.66 -2.90
N LEU A 110 -15.74 -7.88 -2.61
CA LEU A 110 -15.35 -7.49 -1.26
C LEU A 110 -16.16 -6.25 -0.84
N TYR A 111 -17.05 -6.40 0.15
CA TYR A 111 -17.80 -5.32 0.80
C TYR A 111 -17.53 -5.30 2.29
#